data_AF-A0A6M1ZHA8-F1
#
_entry.id   AF-A0A6M1ZHA8-F1
#
_cell.length_a   1.000
_cell.length_b   1.000
_cell.length_c   1.000
_cell.angle_alpha   90.00
_cell.angle_beta   90.00
_cell.angle_gamma   90.00
#
_symmetry.space_group_name_H-M   'P 1'
#
loop_
_entity.id
_entity.type
_entity.pdbx_description
1 polymer ?
#
loop_
_entity_poly.entity_id
_entity_poly.type
_entity_poly.pdbx_seq_one_letter_code
_entity_poly.pdbx_strand_id
1 'polypeptide(L)'
;MFTKKFWIIIFLMFFRNISMAGTVTSNADSGSGTLRRVLNNASGGEIIIFDLSNKNRTITLKTHLPIIDQALKIDGSNLGGKEVIIDGQNSHPGFFVESGNPVTIQNLTLNDCVSKGGPGGNAFDGGGGGMGAGGGVFVNDGANVILTNITFTVCKANGGRGGSGVDTALIANGGGGGLGGAGAGDKHFGAPIEGGGGGGLYTNADKRIGGGSGGNGQNAVGAGPDNGGAFGGGGGTNEVNALNHKGGNGGFAGGGGGAQHAQGGNGGTGGGGGGSTTKAGNGGKFPGTTSFGGGNGAFGKDAFAGGGGGAGVGGAIFVREGGTLTFNSDIDNSQSVTAGTGGKGKSSGQNGSADGAAIYIMQNTSITLSTSGTKGISATTIDQEGVISGQGGVIKSGTGTYILTGPNNYTGATQINNGTLIVNGSIKSSTVTVGASGTLRGAATVGPLTVSGKVKPGNSIGTIQVIGNYIQNPGSTYQVEIEPTGGSSKLAITGTAQINNLSTIEVTALSGEYDIDHQYTVLNANGGRTGQYSTFTITNPN
;
A
#
# COMPACT_ATOMS: atom_id res chain seq x y z
N MET A 1 13.69 -51.84 -34.14
CA MET A 1 14.31 -50.49 -34.13
C MET A 1 13.24 -49.39 -34.23
N PHE A 2 12.21 -49.43 -33.38
CA PHE A 2 11.15 -48.41 -33.30
C PHE A 2 10.56 -48.49 -31.89
N THR A 3 10.92 -47.55 -31.01
CA THR A 3 10.20 -47.21 -29.75
C THR A 3 10.91 -46.19 -28.84
N LYS A 4 12.07 -45.62 -29.22
CA LYS A 4 12.71 -44.54 -28.42
C LYS A 4 12.42 -43.10 -28.85
N LYS A 5 11.64 -42.87 -29.92
CA LYS A 5 11.36 -41.51 -30.45
C LYS A 5 10.05 -40.87 -29.99
N PHE A 6 9.16 -41.58 -29.29
CA PHE A 6 7.82 -41.06 -28.96
C PHE A 6 7.71 -40.40 -27.57
N TRP A 7 8.72 -40.55 -26.71
CA TRP A 7 8.74 -39.95 -25.37
C TRP A 7 9.43 -38.58 -25.28
N ILE A 8 10.07 -38.12 -26.36
CA ILE A 8 10.72 -36.80 -26.43
C ILE A 8 9.76 -35.72 -26.96
N ILE A 9 8.65 -36.09 -27.60
CA ILE A 9 7.72 -35.13 -28.22
C ILE A 9 6.55 -34.76 -27.28
N ILE A 10 6.20 -35.60 -26.30
CA ILE A 10 5.13 -35.31 -25.34
C ILE A 10 5.66 -34.54 -24.10
N PHE A 11 6.96 -34.58 -23.83
CA PHE A 11 7.58 -33.75 -22.77
C PHE A 11 7.85 -32.29 -23.21
N LEU A 12 7.62 -31.96 -24.49
CA LEU A 12 7.80 -30.62 -25.05
C LEU A 12 6.48 -29.82 -25.20
N MET A 13 5.33 -30.38 -24.83
CA MET A 13 4.01 -29.74 -25.03
C MET A 13 3.44 -29.00 -23.80
N PHE A 14 4.20 -28.86 -22.70
CA PHE A 14 3.81 -28.05 -21.53
C PHE A 14 4.71 -26.85 -21.23
N PHE A 15 5.74 -26.60 -22.05
CA PHE A 15 6.30 -25.26 -22.14
C PHE A 15 5.65 -24.59 -23.35
N ARG A 16 4.65 -23.73 -23.12
CA ARG A 16 4.46 -22.61 -24.06
C ARG A 16 5.86 -22.02 -24.25
N ASN A 17 6.34 -21.90 -25.49
CA ASN A 17 7.59 -21.21 -25.79
C ASN A 17 7.60 -19.92 -24.97
N ILE A 18 8.38 -19.89 -23.89
CA ILE A 18 8.52 -18.70 -23.09
C ILE A 18 9.39 -17.80 -23.95
N SER A 19 8.74 -16.94 -24.73
CA SER A 19 9.43 -15.90 -25.48
C SER A 19 10.16 -15.01 -24.46
N MET A 20 11.43 -14.71 -24.73
CA MET A 20 12.20 -13.76 -23.92
C MET A 20 11.88 -12.35 -24.42
N ALA A 21 11.33 -11.49 -23.58
CA ALA A 21 11.06 -10.08 -23.91
C ALA A 21 12.33 -9.32 -24.24
N GLY A 22 13.42 -9.71 -23.60
CA GLY A 22 14.74 -9.13 -23.79
C GLY A 22 15.60 -9.24 -22.54
N THR A 23 16.89 -9.06 -22.76
CA THR A 23 17.89 -8.99 -21.69
C THR A 23 18.22 -7.53 -21.41
N VAL A 24 18.13 -7.12 -20.15
CA VAL A 24 18.64 -5.83 -19.69
C VAL A 24 20.16 -5.91 -19.62
N THR A 25 20.82 -5.26 -20.58
CA THR A 25 22.30 -5.25 -20.72
C THR A 25 22.90 -3.91 -20.32
N SER A 26 22.09 -2.93 -19.95
CA SER A 26 22.53 -1.59 -19.56
C SER A 26 21.86 -1.15 -18.26
N ASN A 27 22.65 -0.52 -17.38
CA ASN A 27 22.18 0.06 -16.13
C ASN A 27 21.79 1.54 -16.26
N ALA A 28 21.80 2.09 -17.48
CA ALA A 28 21.27 3.42 -17.75
C ALA A 28 19.72 3.42 -17.67
N ASP A 29 19.13 4.59 -17.40
CA ASP A 29 17.67 4.76 -17.35
C ASP A 29 16.98 4.60 -18.73
N SER A 30 17.67 4.98 -19.82
CA SER A 30 17.08 5.05 -21.16
C SER A 30 18.05 4.61 -22.28
N GLY A 31 17.50 4.14 -23.40
CA GLY A 31 18.24 3.76 -24.61
C GLY A 31 18.52 2.25 -24.74
N SER A 32 19.44 1.92 -25.65
CA SER A 32 20.34 0.74 -25.59
C SER A 32 20.16 -0.28 -24.46
N GLY A 33 19.35 -1.34 -24.59
CA GLY A 33 19.38 -2.48 -23.64
C GLY A 33 19.03 -2.14 -22.19
N THR A 34 18.35 -1.02 -21.95
CA THR A 34 17.90 -0.59 -20.63
C THR A 34 16.61 -1.29 -20.22
N LEU A 35 16.36 -1.39 -18.90
CA LEU A 35 15.11 -1.95 -18.38
C LEU A 35 13.88 -1.26 -18.98
N ARG A 36 13.90 0.07 -19.07
CA ARG A 36 12.83 0.86 -19.68
C ARG A 36 12.53 0.45 -21.12
N ARG A 37 13.56 0.26 -21.94
CA ARG A 37 13.37 -0.15 -23.34
C ARG A 37 12.85 -1.58 -23.44
N VAL A 38 13.32 -2.49 -22.59
CA VAL A 38 12.84 -3.87 -22.57
C VAL A 38 11.37 -3.93 -22.12
N LEU A 39 10.97 -3.15 -21.10
CA LEU A 39 9.57 -3.06 -20.66
C LEU A 39 8.65 -2.55 -21.77
N ASN A 40 9.03 -1.47 -22.47
CA ASN A 40 8.24 -0.91 -23.58
C ASN A 40 8.08 -1.87 -24.77
N ASN A 41 9.03 -2.77 -24.97
CA ASN A 41 9.05 -3.69 -26.12
C ASN A 41 8.53 -5.08 -25.78
N ALA A 42 8.32 -5.38 -24.50
CA ALA A 42 7.86 -6.68 -24.06
C ALA A 42 6.49 -6.98 -24.67
N SER A 43 6.22 -8.25 -24.90
CA SER A 43 4.91 -8.82 -25.21
C SER A 43 4.41 -9.64 -24.02
N GLY A 44 3.10 -9.80 -23.88
CA GLY A 44 2.50 -10.53 -22.76
C GLY A 44 2.96 -12.00 -22.68
N GLY A 45 3.35 -12.42 -21.49
CA GLY A 45 3.79 -13.79 -21.15
C GLY A 45 5.31 -13.99 -21.14
N GLU A 46 6.09 -12.93 -21.33
CA GLU A 46 7.53 -13.01 -21.49
C GLU A 46 8.33 -12.86 -20.20
N ILE A 47 9.59 -13.29 -20.23
CA ILE A 47 10.57 -13.10 -19.14
C ILE A 47 11.59 -12.03 -19.53
N ILE A 48 11.79 -11.07 -18.64
CA ILE A 48 12.86 -10.07 -18.62
C ILE A 48 13.93 -10.54 -17.64
N ILE A 49 15.16 -10.69 -18.13
CA ILE A 49 16.34 -11.04 -17.32
C ILE A 49 17.39 -9.92 -17.37
N PHE A 50 18.31 -9.92 -16.42
CA PHE A 50 19.41 -8.97 -16.36
C PHE A 50 20.74 -9.63 -16.70
N ASP A 51 21.53 -8.98 -17.55
CA ASP A 51 22.94 -9.29 -17.79
C ASP A 51 23.75 -8.00 -17.61
N LEU A 52 24.04 -7.69 -16.34
CA LEU A 52 24.86 -6.56 -15.90
C LEU A 52 26.19 -7.04 -15.32
N SER A 53 26.64 -8.23 -15.71
CA SER A 53 27.74 -8.98 -15.09
C SER A 53 29.06 -8.19 -14.97
N ASN A 54 29.33 -7.26 -15.90
CA ASN A 54 30.51 -6.37 -15.92
C ASN A 54 30.20 -4.90 -15.60
N LYS A 55 29.02 -4.61 -15.03
CA LYS A 55 28.54 -3.24 -14.80
C LYS A 55 28.15 -3.01 -13.34
N ASN A 56 27.99 -1.74 -12.97
CA ASN A 56 27.23 -1.40 -11.77
C ASN A 56 25.79 -1.94 -11.95
N ARG A 57 25.30 -2.67 -10.94
CA ARG A 57 24.01 -3.36 -10.97
C ARG A 57 22.86 -2.48 -10.48
N THR A 58 23.16 -1.22 -10.15
CA THR A 58 22.17 -0.19 -9.86
C THR A 58 21.69 0.46 -11.14
N ILE A 59 20.39 0.34 -11.40
CA ILE A 59 19.66 1.09 -12.42
C ILE A 59 19.05 2.30 -11.73
N THR A 60 19.66 3.45 -12.00
CA THR A 60 19.25 4.73 -11.44
C THR A 60 18.17 5.35 -12.30
N LEU A 61 16.97 5.53 -11.75
CA LEU A 61 15.82 6.09 -12.46
C LEU A 61 15.93 7.61 -12.59
N LYS A 62 15.64 8.11 -13.80
CA LYS A 62 15.52 9.56 -14.08
C LYS A 62 14.10 9.99 -14.41
N THR A 63 13.22 9.01 -14.64
CA THR A 63 11.79 9.18 -14.92
C THR A 63 11.06 7.94 -14.41
N HIS A 64 9.73 8.01 -14.23
CA HIS A 64 8.92 6.85 -13.86
C HIS A 64 9.11 5.71 -14.87
N LEU A 65 9.20 4.45 -14.45
CA LEU A 65 9.23 3.32 -15.38
C LEU A 65 7.92 3.24 -16.21
N PRO A 66 7.93 2.56 -17.37
CA PRO A 66 6.71 2.26 -18.11
C PRO A 66 5.70 1.49 -17.24
N ILE A 67 4.41 1.75 -17.46
CA ILE A 67 3.33 0.99 -16.84
C ILE A 67 3.37 -0.45 -17.35
N ILE A 68 3.20 -1.42 -16.45
CA ILE A 68 3.11 -2.84 -16.79
C ILE A 68 1.63 -3.23 -16.91
N ASP A 69 1.14 -3.30 -18.14
CA ASP A 69 -0.26 -3.58 -18.49
C ASP A 69 -0.49 -5.00 -19.04
N GLN A 70 0.58 -5.79 -19.14
CA GLN A 70 0.56 -7.16 -19.65
C GLN A 70 1.29 -8.14 -18.71
N ALA A 71 1.01 -9.44 -18.88
CA ALA A 71 1.67 -10.49 -18.12
C ALA A 71 3.18 -10.47 -18.35
N LEU A 72 3.99 -10.41 -17.30
CA LEU A 72 5.45 -10.41 -17.43
C LEU A 72 6.10 -11.06 -16.21
N LYS A 73 7.30 -11.59 -16.41
CA LYS A 73 8.21 -11.93 -15.31
C LYS A 73 9.48 -11.09 -15.40
N ILE A 74 9.82 -10.36 -14.34
CA ILE A 74 11.06 -9.60 -14.21
C ILE A 74 11.95 -10.32 -13.20
N ASP A 75 13.10 -10.82 -13.64
CA ASP A 75 13.93 -11.75 -12.86
C ASP A 75 15.39 -11.32 -12.74
N GLY A 76 15.77 -10.85 -11.56
CA GLY A 76 17.14 -10.46 -11.22
C GLY A 76 18.11 -11.61 -10.92
N SER A 77 17.69 -12.88 -11.02
CA SER A 77 18.50 -14.04 -10.57
C SER A 77 19.73 -14.37 -11.41
N ASN A 78 19.79 -13.89 -12.67
CA ASN A 78 20.79 -14.33 -13.66
C ASN A 78 22.24 -13.81 -13.40
N LEU A 79 22.54 -13.31 -12.21
CA LEU A 79 23.84 -12.70 -11.86
C LEU A 79 24.63 -13.46 -10.78
N GLY A 80 24.29 -14.73 -10.51
CA GLY A 80 25.06 -15.57 -9.59
C GLY A 80 24.98 -15.12 -8.12
N GLY A 81 23.78 -14.77 -7.65
CA GLY A 81 23.54 -14.28 -6.27
C GLY A 81 23.82 -12.79 -6.06
N LYS A 82 24.24 -12.08 -7.11
CA LYS A 82 24.45 -10.64 -7.11
C LYS A 82 23.14 -9.89 -7.33
N GLU A 83 22.77 -9.04 -6.38
CA GLU A 83 21.56 -8.22 -6.43
C GLU A 83 21.54 -7.18 -7.55
N VAL A 84 20.38 -7.00 -8.18
CA VAL A 84 20.04 -5.87 -9.07
C VAL A 84 19.24 -4.86 -8.27
N ILE A 85 19.65 -3.59 -8.34
CA ILE A 85 19.02 -2.50 -7.58
C ILE A 85 18.30 -1.59 -8.58
N ILE A 86 17.00 -1.36 -8.37
CA ILE A 86 16.26 -0.29 -9.01
C ILE A 86 16.22 0.86 -8.02
N ASP A 87 16.92 1.96 -8.34
CA ASP A 87 17.09 3.10 -7.45
C ASP A 87 16.27 4.29 -7.95
N GLY A 88 15.25 4.68 -7.18
CA GLY A 88 14.37 5.80 -7.50
C GLY A 88 14.96 7.18 -7.20
N GLN A 89 16.15 7.26 -6.60
CA GLN A 89 16.82 8.52 -6.21
C GLN A 89 15.93 9.47 -5.41
N ASN A 90 15.09 8.93 -4.53
CA ASN A 90 14.19 9.70 -3.66
C ASN A 90 13.21 10.61 -4.44
N SER A 91 12.97 10.30 -5.72
CA SER A 91 12.20 11.15 -6.64
C SER A 91 11.32 10.40 -7.63
N HIS A 92 11.62 9.15 -7.94
CA HIS A 92 10.87 8.35 -8.90
C HIS A 92 10.29 7.10 -8.22
N PRO A 93 9.05 6.71 -8.55
CA PRO A 93 8.47 5.46 -8.08
C PRO A 93 9.13 4.27 -8.79
N GLY A 94 8.98 3.09 -8.21
CA GLY A 94 9.40 1.83 -8.82
C GLY A 94 8.41 1.37 -9.89
N PHE A 95 7.67 0.28 -9.63
CA PHE A 95 6.79 -0.35 -10.60
C PHE A 95 5.33 0.08 -10.44
N PHE A 96 4.67 0.36 -11.56
CA PHE A 96 3.23 0.59 -11.63
C PHE A 96 2.59 -0.51 -12.48
N VAL A 97 1.68 -1.29 -11.91
CA VAL A 97 1.11 -2.48 -12.56
C VAL A 97 -0.40 -2.36 -12.73
N GLU A 98 -0.87 -2.55 -13.96
CA GLU A 98 -2.29 -2.59 -14.36
C GLU A 98 -2.71 -3.92 -14.97
N SER A 99 -1.75 -4.81 -15.26
CA SER A 99 -2.03 -6.11 -15.88
C SER A 99 -2.97 -6.96 -15.04
N GLY A 100 -4.14 -7.30 -15.60
CA GLY A 100 -5.06 -8.29 -15.03
C GLY A 100 -4.52 -9.73 -15.07
N ASN A 101 -3.47 -9.97 -15.86
CA ASN A 101 -2.74 -11.23 -15.87
C ASN A 101 -1.52 -11.16 -14.94
N PRO A 102 -1.00 -12.31 -14.45
CA PRO A 102 0.09 -12.32 -13.47
C PRO A 102 1.35 -11.59 -13.93
N VAL A 103 1.82 -10.66 -13.10
CA VAL A 103 3.13 -10.01 -13.20
C VAL A 103 3.99 -10.48 -12.02
N THR A 104 5.07 -11.20 -12.32
CA THR A 104 6.02 -11.66 -11.31
C THR A 104 7.25 -10.77 -11.30
N ILE A 105 7.60 -10.20 -10.16
CA ILE A 105 8.84 -9.45 -9.98
C ILE A 105 9.65 -10.18 -8.92
N GLN A 106 10.91 -10.51 -9.23
CA GLN A 106 11.72 -11.29 -8.32
C GLN A 106 13.21 -10.96 -8.32
N ASN A 107 13.84 -11.16 -7.15
CA ASN A 107 15.28 -11.03 -6.94
C ASN A 107 15.82 -9.63 -7.24
N LEU A 108 15.11 -8.59 -6.78
CA LEU A 108 15.49 -7.19 -6.94
C LEU A 108 15.47 -6.48 -5.59
N THR A 109 16.32 -5.46 -5.44
CA THR A 109 16.11 -4.40 -4.45
C THR A 109 15.40 -3.22 -5.11
N LEU A 110 14.37 -2.71 -4.45
CA LEU A 110 13.75 -1.41 -4.73
C LEU A 110 14.26 -0.42 -3.68
N ASN A 111 15.16 0.47 -4.09
CA ASN A 111 15.82 1.44 -3.22
C ASN A 111 15.32 2.86 -3.50
N ASP A 112 15.08 3.64 -2.45
CA ASP A 112 14.77 5.08 -2.54
C ASP A 112 13.66 5.41 -3.56
N CYS A 113 12.72 4.48 -3.77
CA CYS A 113 11.62 4.65 -4.71
C CYS A 113 10.54 5.51 -4.04
N VAL A 114 10.21 6.65 -4.66
CA VAL A 114 9.31 7.64 -4.06
C VAL A 114 8.17 7.98 -5.01
N SER A 115 6.94 7.73 -4.55
CA SER A 115 5.73 8.23 -5.17
C SER A 115 5.35 9.57 -4.54
N LYS A 116 5.21 10.61 -5.37
CA LYS A 116 4.80 11.95 -4.92
C LYS A 116 3.46 12.27 -5.54
N GLY A 117 2.47 12.67 -4.76
CA GLY A 117 1.28 13.31 -5.28
C GLY A 117 1.64 14.63 -5.93
N GLY A 118 0.98 14.96 -7.03
CA GLY A 118 1.19 16.22 -7.72
C GLY A 118 0.79 17.40 -6.83
N PRO A 119 1.56 18.48 -6.77
CA PRO A 119 1.11 19.69 -6.08
C PRO A 119 -0.10 20.29 -6.81
N GLY A 120 -1.02 20.86 -6.05
CA GLY A 120 -2.06 21.72 -6.60
C GLY A 120 -1.48 23.01 -7.17
N GLY A 121 -2.13 23.57 -8.18
CA GLY A 121 -1.75 24.84 -8.79
C GLY A 121 -1.92 26.01 -7.82
N ASN A 122 -0.92 26.90 -7.76
CA ASN A 122 -1.04 28.17 -7.05
C ASN A 122 -1.77 29.18 -7.93
N ALA A 123 -2.78 29.85 -7.41
CA ALA A 123 -3.56 30.86 -8.13
C ALA A 123 -4.35 31.72 -7.13
N PHE A 124 -5.39 32.45 -7.55
CA PHE A 124 -6.24 33.16 -6.60
C PHE A 124 -6.83 32.19 -5.56
N ASP A 125 -7.55 31.15 -6.01
CA ASP A 125 -7.84 30.00 -5.17
C ASP A 125 -7.00 28.79 -5.60
N GLY A 126 -6.30 28.19 -4.64
CA GLY A 126 -5.37 27.10 -4.87
C GLY A 126 -6.06 25.76 -5.16
N GLY A 127 -5.51 24.99 -6.09
CA GLY A 127 -5.96 23.62 -6.34
C GLY A 127 -5.56 22.65 -5.21
N GLY A 128 -6.27 21.55 -5.05
CA GLY A 128 -5.92 20.49 -4.12
C GLY A 128 -4.70 19.68 -4.58
N GLY A 129 -3.91 19.16 -3.64
CA GLY A 129 -2.80 18.26 -3.93
C GLY A 129 -3.25 16.83 -4.22
N GLY A 130 -2.57 16.12 -5.12
CA GLY A 130 -2.83 14.71 -5.41
C GLY A 130 -2.30 13.76 -4.34
N MET A 131 -2.74 12.51 -4.34
CA MET A 131 -2.24 11.45 -3.46
C MET A 131 -0.86 10.96 -3.92
N GLY A 132 0.04 10.66 -2.98
CA GLY A 132 1.22 9.85 -3.22
C GLY A 132 0.97 8.43 -2.74
N ALA A 133 1.23 7.44 -3.59
CA ALA A 133 0.91 6.04 -3.29
C ALA A 133 1.91 5.06 -3.91
N GLY A 134 2.33 4.04 -3.15
CA GLY A 134 3.10 2.91 -3.67
C GLY A 134 4.48 3.32 -4.17
N GLY A 135 5.35 3.80 -3.28
CA GLY A 135 6.69 4.28 -3.67
C GLY A 135 7.49 3.22 -4.41
N GLY A 136 7.52 1.99 -3.89
CA GLY A 136 8.15 0.85 -4.54
C GLY A 136 7.25 0.21 -5.61
N VAL A 137 6.05 -0.22 -5.24
CA VAL A 137 5.09 -0.86 -6.17
C VAL A 137 3.68 -0.31 -5.97
N PHE A 138 3.05 0.08 -7.08
CA PHE A 138 1.61 0.39 -7.14
C PHE A 138 0.88 -0.73 -7.88
N VAL A 139 -0.03 -1.42 -7.19
CA VAL A 139 -0.90 -2.46 -7.75
C VAL A 139 -2.27 -1.85 -8.00
N ASN A 140 -2.61 -1.61 -9.28
CA ASN A 140 -3.86 -0.99 -9.67
C ASN A 140 -5.04 -1.98 -9.58
N ASP A 141 -6.25 -1.44 -9.77
CA ASP A 141 -7.50 -2.20 -9.87
C ASP A 141 -7.41 -3.27 -10.96
N GLY A 142 -7.87 -4.47 -10.61
CA GLY A 142 -7.77 -5.68 -11.42
C GLY A 142 -6.38 -6.29 -11.55
N ALA A 143 -5.29 -5.62 -11.11
CA ALA A 143 -3.94 -6.09 -11.34
C ALA A 143 -3.58 -7.34 -10.52
N ASN A 144 -2.74 -8.22 -11.07
CA ASN A 144 -2.26 -9.42 -10.37
C ASN A 144 -0.73 -9.43 -10.25
N VAL A 145 -0.23 -9.23 -9.03
CA VAL A 145 1.21 -9.09 -8.76
C VAL A 145 1.72 -10.18 -7.83
N ILE A 146 2.86 -10.76 -8.19
CA ILE A 146 3.61 -11.72 -7.39
C ILE A 146 5.00 -11.14 -7.13
N LEU A 147 5.35 -10.89 -5.87
CA LEU A 147 6.65 -10.38 -5.46
C LEU A 147 7.43 -11.45 -4.70
N THR A 148 8.55 -11.91 -5.27
CA THR A 148 9.36 -12.97 -4.67
C THR A 148 10.80 -12.51 -4.46
N ASN A 149 11.28 -12.60 -3.22
CA ASN A 149 12.64 -12.20 -2.88
C ASN A 149 12.95 -10.76 -3.33
N ILE A 150 12.00 -9.87 -3.07
CA ILE A 150 12.20 -8.43 -3.21
C ILE A 150 12.63 -7.88 -1.86
N THR A 151 13.59 -6.96 -1.88
CA THR A 151 13.96 -6.14 -0.73
C THR A 151 13.49 -4.72 -1.00
N PHE A 152 12.74 -4.14 -0.07
CA PHE A 152 12.38 -2.73 -0.11
C PHE A 152 13.24 -1.96 0.88
N THR A 153 13.89 -0.90 0.41
CA THR A 153 14.72 -0.01 1.24
C THR A 153 14.37 1.44 0.95
N VAL A 154 13.99 2.18 1.99
CA VAL A 154 13.78 3.64 1.97
C VAL A 154 12.72 4.08 0.93
N CYS A 155 11.76 3.24 0.58
CA CYS A 155 10.67 3.61 -0.31
C CYS A 155 9.65 4.50 0.41
N LYS A 156 9.11 5.50 -0.30
CA LYS A 156 8.25 6.53 0.31
C LYS A 156 7.03 6.85 -0.54
N ALA A 157 5.96 7.23 0.13
CA ALA A 157 4.78 7.82 -0.52
C ALA A 157 4.42 9.15 0.14
N ASN A 158 4.48 10.23 -0.64
CA ASN A 158 4.30 11.60 -0.17
C ASN A 158 3.08 12.23 -0.84
N GLY A 159 2.10 12.65 -0.06
CA GLY A 159 0.99 13.43 -0.57
C GLY A 159 1.44 14.75 -1.19
N GLY A 160 0.75 15.14 -2.26
CA GLY A 160 0.95 16.42 -2.93
C GLY A 160 0.51 17.58 -2.04
N ARG A 161 1.25 18.68 -2.08
CA ARG A 161 0.85 19.90 -1.35
C ARG A 161 -0.35 20.53 -2.03
N GLY A 162 -1.26 21.09 -1.25
CA GLY A 162 -2.28 22.00 -1.78
C GLY A 162 -1.62 23.25 -2.38
N GLY A 163 -2.21 23.79 -3.43
CA GLY A 163 -1.81 25.05 -4.05
C GLY A 163 -2.10 26.22 -3.13
N SER A 164 -1.20 27.20 -3.12
CA SER A 164 -1.39 28.43 -2.37
C SER A 164 -2.37 29.37 -3.08
N GLY A 165 -3.27 29.97 -2.31
CA GLY A 165 -4.00 31.17 -2.70
C GLY A 165 -3.08 32.38 -2.63
N VAL A 166 -2.98 33.13 -3.72
CA VAL A 166 -2.13 34.31 -3.86
C VAL A 166 -2.94 35.49 -4.38
N ASP A 167 -2.62 36.68 -3.88
CA ASP A 167 -3.21 37.94 -4.34
C ASP A 167 -2.65 38.30 -5.73
N THR A 168 -3.33 37.85 -6.79
CA THR A 168 -2.93 38.12 -8.17
C THR A 168 -3.90 39.10 -8.82
N ALA A 169 -3.38 40.03 -9.62
CA ALA A 169 -4.18 40.97 -10.41
C ALA A 169 -4.98 40.29 -11.54
N LEU A 170 -4.70 39.02 -11.82
CA LEU A 170 -5.40 38.18 -12.80
C LEU A 170 -6.20 37.09 -12.08
N ILE A 171 -7.41 36.86 -12.55
CA ILE A 171 -8.46 36.18 -11.79
C ILE A 171 -8.71 34.75 -12.31
N ALA A 172 -7.68 33.93 -12.15
CA ALA A 172 -7.64 32.51 -12.53
C ALA A 172 -7.46 31.62 -11.30
N ASN A 173 -8.00 30.40 -11.37
CA ASN A 173 -7.95 29.43 -10.27
C ASN A 173 -7.07 28.22 -10.58
N GLY A 174 -6.47 27.64 -9.54
CA GLY A 174 -5.47 26.58 -9.67
C GLY A 174 -6.11 25.22 -9.95
N GLY A 175 -5.51 24.47 -10.87
CA GLY A 175 -5.88 23.07 -11.12
C GLY A 175 -5.41 22.15 -10.01
N GLY A 176 -6.11 21.03 -9.79
CA GLY A 176 -5.70 20.00 -8.85
C GLY A 176 -4.49 19.19 -9.33
N GLY A 177 -3.69 18.67 -8.41
CA GLY A 177 -2.62 17.72 -8.73
C GLY A 177 -3.14 16.30 -8.97
N GLY A 178 -2.50 15.53 -9.85
CA GLY A 178 -2.76 14.10 -10.07
C GLY A 178 -1.84 13.18 -9.27
N LEU A 179 -1.81 11.89 -9.61
CA LEU A 179 -0.82 10.95 -9.07
C LEU A 179 0.56 11.21 -9.73
N GLY A 180 1.34 12.14 -9.18
CA GLY A 180 2.64 12.58 -9.74
C GLY A 180 2.60 13.88 -10.53
N GLY A 181 1.53 14.15 -11.25
CA GLY A 181 1.41 15.34 -12.11
C GLY A 181 0.96 16.60 -11.36
N ALA A 182 1.70 17.69 -11.48
CA ALA A 182 1.31 18.98 -10.91
C ALA A 182 0.09 19.59 -11.63
N GLY A 183 -0.82 20.20 -10.87
CA GLY A 183 -1.86 21.07 -11.42
C GLY A 183 -1.28 22.40 -11.92
N ALA A 184 -1.90 22.99 -12.93
CA ALA A 184 -1.48 24.29 -13.45
C ALA A 184 -1.89 25.41 -12.49
N GLY A 185 -1.00 26.39 -12.33
CA GLY A 185 -1.22 27.61 -11.58
C GLY A 185 -0.85 28.83 -12.42
N ASP A 186 -1.22 30.02 -11.94
CA ASP A 186 -0.98 31.27 -12.66
C ASP A 186 0.47 31.74 -12.47
N LYS A 187 1.13 32.11 -13.57
CA LYS A 187 2.48 32.74 -13.55
C LYS A 187 2.69 33.82 -14.60
N HIS A 188 1.71 34.24 -15.41
CA HIS A 188 1.99 35.15 -16.53
C HIS A 188 1.05 36.36 -16.63
N PHE A 189 1.64 37.55 -16.55
CA PHE A 189 1.07 38.77 -17.08
C PHE A 189 0.97 38.65 -18.61
N GLY A 190 -0.25 38.68 -19.16
CA GLY A 190 -0.49 38.87 -20.60
C GLY A 190 -1.07 37.68 -21.39
N ALA A 191 -1.47 36.58 -20.75
CA ALA A 191 -2.24 35.51 -21.39
C ALA A 191 -3.77 35.69 -21.18
N PRO A 192 -4.64 35.10 -22.04
CA PRO A 192 -6.08 35.07 -21.77
C PRO A 192 -6.35 34.46 -20.39
N ILE A 193 -7.27 35.05 -19.64
CA ILE A 193 -7.67 34.57 -18.31
C ILE A 193 -8.30 33.18 -18.51
N GLU A 194 -7.62 32.13 -18.07
CA GLU A 194 -8.09 30.74 -18.16
C GLU A 194 -7.79 30.01 -16.85
N GLY A 195 -8.73 29.19 -16.37
CA GLY A 195 -8.51 28.35 -15.19
C GLY A 195 -7.46 27.26 -15.45
N GLY A 196 -6.66 26.92 -14.44
CA GLY A 196 -5.56 25.97 -14.58
C GLY A 196 -6.05 24.53 -14.80
N GLY A 197 -5.43 23.81 -15.75
CA GLY A 197 -5.66 22.39 -15.96
C GLY A 197 -5.19 21.51 -14.79
N GLY A 198 -5.79 20.33 -14.65
CA GLY A 198 -5.41 19.34 -13.64
C GLY A 198 -4.23 18.47 -14.06
N GLY A 199 -3.34 18.13 -13.12
CA GLY A 199 -2.22 17.21 -13.39
C GLY A 199 -2.69 15.76 -13.56
N GLY A 200 -2.00 14.96 -14.36
CA GLY A 200 -2.31 13.55 -14.61
C GLY A 200 -1.42 12.56 -13.85
N LEU A 201 -1.47 11.29 -14.26
CA LEU A 201 -0.51 10.27 -13.83
C LEU A 201 0.89 10.64 -14.35
N TYR A 202 1.79 11.02 -13.44
CA TYR A 202 3.16 11.46 -13.71
C TYR A 202 3.33 12.57 -14.77
N THR A 203 2.25 13.27 -15.12
CA THR A 203 2.20 14.25 -16.20
C THR A 203 1.67 15.57 -15.68
N ASN A 204 2.44 16.65 -15.81
CA ASN A 204 1.99 17.97 -15.37
C ASN A 204 0.92 18.51 -16.32
N ALA A 205 0.00 19.31 -15.79
CA ALA A 205 -0.99 20.02 -16.59
C ALA A 205 -0.34 20.99 -17.59
N ASP A 206 -0.95 21.15 -18.77
CA ASP A 206 -0.60 22.23 -19.71
C ASP A 206 -1.10 23.58 -19.16
N LYS A 207 -0.30 24.63 -19.37
CA LYS A 207 -0.55 25.99 -18.88
C LYS A 207 -1.38 26.84 -19.86
N ARG A 208 -1.58 26.38 -21.11
CA ARG A 208 -2.12 27.18 -22.21
C ARG A 208 -3.50 26.74 -22.72
N ILE A 209 -4.15 25.79 -22.05
CA ILE A 209 -5.45 25.28 -22.46
C ILE A 209 -6.37 25.28 -21.24
N GLY A 210 -7.28 26.24 -21.21
CA GLY A 210 -8.31 26.37 -20.19
C GLY A 210 -9.05 25.06 -20.00
N GLY A 211 -9.15 24.61 -18.75
CA GLY A 211 -10.04 23.52 -18.32
C GLY A 211 -9.92 22.18 -19.04
N GLY A 212 -8.94 21.97 -19.92
CA GLY A 212 -8.80 20.74 -20.69
C GLY A 212 -8.42 19.57 -19.79
N SER A 213 -9.41 18.72 -19.51
CA SER A 213 -9.30 17.29 -19.18
C SER A 213 -8.00 16.86 -18.49
N GLY A 214 -8.09 16.53 -17.20
CA GLY A 214 -7.08 15.68 -16.55
C GLY A 214 -6.81 14.47 -17.46
N GLY A 215 -5.55 14.30 -17.90
CA GLY A 215 -5.15 13.52 -19.08
C GLY A 215 -5.95 12.23 -19.33
N ASN A 216 -6.40 11.99 -20.56
CA ASN A 216 -5.54 11.56 -21.66
C ASN A 216 -5.77 12.32 -22.97
N GLY A 217 -4.69 12.87 -23.55
CA GLY A 217 -4.60 13.12 -25.00
C GLY A 217 -5.31 14.37 -25.53
N GLN A 218 -4.50 15.34 -25.94
CA GLN A 218 -4.73 16.33 -27.00
C GLN A 218 -6.03 17.15 -27.02
N ASN A 219 -5.84 18.46 -26.81
CA ASN A 219 -6.52 19.56 -27.50
C ASN A 219 -8.05 19.63 -27.31
N ALA A 220 -8.50 20.16 -26.17
CA ALA A 220 -9.87 20.61 -25.98
C ALA A 220 -9.90 22.10 -25.63
N VAL A 221 -10.38 22.92 -26.56
CA VAL A 221 -10.72 24.33 -26.35
C VAL A 221 -12.20 24.43 -26.04
N GLY A 222 -12.53 25.00 -24.87
CA GLY A 222 -13.87 25.41 -24.47
C GLY A 222 -14.72 24.34 -23.79
N ALA A 223 -14.69 24.28 -22.45
CA ALA A 223 -15.69 23.64 -21.61
C ALA A 223 -15.53 24.11 -20.14
N GLY A 224 -16.57 23.91 -19.33
CA GLY A 224 -16.61 24.30 -17.91
C GLY A 224 -15.67 23.47 -17.01
N PRO A 225 -15.98 23.37 -15.70
CA PRO A 225 -15.13 22.63 -14.76
C PRO A 225 -15.26 21.12 -14.95
N ASP A 226 -14.39 20.56 -15.79
CA ASP A 226 -14.41 19.14 -16.08
C ASP A 226 -13.79 18.32 -14.92
N ASN A 227 -14.36 17.13 -14.69
CA ASN A 227 -13.83 16.16 -13.73
C ASN A 227 -12.50 15.60 -14.25
N GLY A 228 -11.52 15.38 -13.36
CA GLY A 228 -10.25 14.75 -13.72
C GLY A 228 -10.44 13.33 -14.26
N GLY A 229 -9.58 12.91 -15.19
CA GLY A 229 -9.47 11.50 -15.63
C GLY A 229 -9.12 10.55 -14.48
N ALA A 230 -9.01 9.24 -14.73
CA ALA A 230 -8.91 8.21 -13.68
C ALA A 230 -7.88 8.51 -12.55
N PHE A 231 -6.73 9.12 -12.88
CA PHE A 231 -5.69 9.56 -11.93
C PHE A 231 -5.45 11.09 -11.91
N GLY A 232 -6.31 11.86 -12.58
CA GLY A 232 -6.12 13.27 -12.86
C GLY A 232 -6.74 14.20 -11.82
N GLY A 233 -6.13 15.36 -11.62
CA GLY A 233 -6.73 16.47 -10.88
C GLY A 233 -7.86 17.13 -11.67
N GLY A 234 -8.76 17.81 -10.96
CA GLY A 234 -9.80 18.63 -11.57
C GLY A 234 -9.30 20.01 -12.02
N GLY A 235 -9.92 20.58 -13.04
CA GLY A 235 -9.58 21.92 -13.54
C GLY A 235 -10.06 23.05 -12.61
N GLY A 236 -9.31 24.15 -12.57
CA GLY A 236 -9.74 25.41 -11.93
C GLY A 236 -10.70 26.20 -12.81
N THR A 237 -11.44 27.14 -12.22
CA THR A 237 -12.42 27.98 -12.95
C THR A 237 -11.82 29.31 -13.42
N ASN A 238 -12.51 29.96 -14.37
CA ASN A 238 -12.22 31.29 -14.91
C ASN A 238 -13.33 32.28 -14.53
N GLU A 239 -12.98 33.53 -14.19
CA GLU A 239 -13.94 34.60 -13.87
C GLU A 239 -14.63 35.26 -15.06
N VAL A 240 -14.13 35.14 -16.29
CA VAL A 240 -14.58 35.98 -17.43
C VAL A 240 -16.06 35.80 -17.81
N ASN A 241 -16.80 34.88 -17.20
CA ASN A 241 -18.21 34.68 -17.54
C ASN A 241 -19.18 34.42 -16.38
N ALA A 242 -18.95 34.98 -15.17
CA ALA A 242 -19.96 35.24 -14.12
C ALA A 242 -21.06 34.17 -13.82
N LEU A 243 -20.83 32.89 -14.14
CA LEU A 243 -21.83 31.82 -14.08
C LEU A 243 -21.36 30.71 -13.10
N ASN A 244 -21.30 30.96 -11.80
CA ASN A 244 -21.29 29.93 -10.73
C ASN A 244 -20.53 28.60 -11.01
N HIS A 245 -19.39 28.63 -11.71
CA HIS A 245 -18.71 27.41 -12.12
C HIS A 245 -17.92 26.88 -10.93
N LYS A 246 -18.32 25.70 -10.41
CA LYS A 246 -17.59 25.01 -9.34
C LYS A 246 -16.21 24.59 -9.83
N GLY A 247 -15.25 24.33 -8.96
CA GLY A 247 -14.00 23.69 -9.38
C GLY A 247 -14.24 22.26 -9.86
N GLY A 248 -13.44 21.78 -10.81
CA GLY A 248 -13.50 20.39 -11.27
C GLY A 248 -13.12 19.43 -10.14
N ASN A 249 -13.80 18.29 -10.03
CA ASN A 249 -13.43 17.27 -9.05
C ASN A 249 -12.22 16.48 -9.54
N GLY A 250 -11.38 15.99 -8.62
CA GLY A 250 -10.32 15.05 -8.96
C GLY A 250 -10.85 13.63 -9.23
N GLY A 251 -10.16 12.90 -10.10
CA GLY A 251 -10.31 11.45 -10.22
C GLY A 251 -9.67 10.72 -9.03
N PHE A 252 -9.56 9.39 -9.09
CA PHE A 252 -8.85 8.63 -8.05
C PHE A 252 -7.43 9.22 -7.86
N ALA A 253 -6.98 9.42 -6.62
CA ALA A 253 -5.72 10.11 -6.30
C ALA A 253 -5.64 11.60 -6.71
N GLY A 254 -6.58 12.14 -7.48
CA GLY A 254 -6.55 13.52 -7.97
C GLY A 254 -7.11 14.55 -6.98
N GLY A 255 -6.47 15.71 -6.91
CA GLY A 255 -6.97 16.87 -6.17
C GLY A 255 -8.07 17.62 -6.94
N GLY A 256 -8.93 18.35 -6.23
CA GLY A 256 -9.95 19.21 -6.84
C GLY A 256 -9.40 20.56 -7.28
N GLY A 257 -10.02 21.19 -8.28
CA GLY A 257 -9.66 22.53 -8.75
C GLY A 257 -10.18 23.65 -7.83
N GLY A 258 -9.45 24.77 -7.78
CA GLY A 258 -9.90 25.98 -7.08
C GLY A 258 -11.06 26.67 -7.80
N ALA A 259 -11.84 27.47 -7.07
CA ALA A 259 -12.96 28.20 -7.65
C ALA A 259 -13.34 29.48 -6.90
N GLN A 260 -13.48 30.56 -7.66
CA GLN A 260 -14.05 31.82 -7.18
C GLN A 260 -15.55 31.89 -7.42
N HIS A 261 -16.27 32.56 -6.52
CA HIS A 261 -17.72 32.78 -6.57
C HIS A 261 -18.57 31.48 -6.66
N ALA A 262 -17.94 30.33 -6.50
CA ALA A 262 -18.53 29.01 -6.56
C ALA A 262 -17.73 28.04 -5.70
N GLN A 263 -18.25 26.84 -5.50
CA GLN A 263 -17.64 25.85 -4.59
C GLN A 263 -16.34 25.30 -5.21
N GLY A 264 -15.31 25.12 -4.39
CA GLY A 264 -14.09 24.42 -4.81
C GLY A 264 -14.39 22.97 -5.20
N GLY A 265 -13.59 22.42 -6.11
CA GLY A 265 -13.70 21.03 -6.54
C GLY A 265 -13.33 20.06 -5.41
N ASN A 266 -14.03 18.94 -5.29
CA ASN A 266 -13.66 17.91 -4.34
C ASN A 266 -12.45 17.12 -4.86
N GLY A 267 -11.57 16.68 -3.96
CA GLY A 267 -10.59 15.67 -4.31
C GLY A 267 -11.25 14.30 -4.51
N GLY A 268 -10.71 13.49 -5.40
CA GLY A 268 -11.03 12.06 -5.42
C GLY A 268 -10.24 11.32 -4.33
N THR A 269 -10.39 10.00 -4.22
CA THR A 269 -9.82 9.20 -3.11
C THR A 269 -8.35 9.56 -2.82
N GLY A 270 -8.09 10.09 -1.61
CA GLY A 270 -6.76 10.51 -1.17
C GLY A 270 -6.29 11.88 -1.70
N GLY A 271 -6.98 12.51 -2.65
CA GLY A 271 -6.67 13.86 -3.15
C GLY A 271 -7.28 14.97 -2.29
N GLY A 272 -6.60 16.11 -2.22
CA GLY A 272 -7.07 17.30 -1.49
C GLY A 272 -8.18 18.06 -2.21
N GLY A 273 -9.02 18.77 -1.45
CA GLY A 273 -10.06 19.64 -2.01
C GLY A 273 -9.52 20.98 -2.48
N GLY A 274 -10.16 21.61 -3.47
CA GLY A 274 -9.81 22.96 -3.95
C GLY A 274 -10.21 24.07 -2.97
N GLY A 275 -9.42 25.15 -2.93
CA GLY A 275 -9.76 26.38 -2.24
C GLY A 275 -10.93 27.11 -2.93
N SER A 276 -11.63 27.96 -2.17
CA SER A 276 -12.73 28.76 -2.73
C SER A 276 -13.13 29.95 -1.86
N THR A 277 -13.66 30.98 -2.51
CA THR A 277 -14.27 32.16 -1.86
C THR A 277 -15.72 31.99 -1.41
N THR A 278 -16.39 30.86 -1.71
CA THR A 278 -17.79 30.60 -1.28
C THR A 278 -17.95 29.35 -0.43
N LYS A 279 -17.27 28.25 -0.80
CA LYS A 279 -17.26 27.00 -0.04
C LYS A 279 -16.08 26.15 -0.48
N ALA A 280 -15.27 25.72 0.48
CA ALA A 280 -14.16 24.81 0.24
C ALA A 280 -14.61 23.49 -0.43
N GLY A 281 -13.76 22.98 -1.32
CA GLY A 281 -13.85 21.60 -1.76
C GLY A 281 -13.46 20.64 -0.64
N ASN A 282 -14.14 19.49 -0.57
CA ASN A 282 -13.80 18.45 0.38
C ASN A 282 -12.57 17.66 -0.12
N GLY A 283 -11.70 17.26 0.80
CA GLY A 283 -10.66 16.27 0.52
C GLY A 283 -11.29 14.88 0.35
N GLY A 284 -10.85 14.15 -0.67
CA GLY A 284 -11.37 12.83 -0.96
C GLY A 284 -10.92 11.81 0.08
N LYS A 285 -11.90 11.16 0.70
CA LYS A 285 -11.67 10.16 1.76
C LYS A 285 -11.46 8.78 1.16
N PHE A 286 -10.70 7.94 1.86
CA PHE A 286 -10.71 6.53 1.54
C PHE A 286 -12.09 5.95 1.85
N PRO A 287 -12.65 5.08 0.98
CA PRO A 287 -13.90 4.39 1.25
C PRO A 287 -13.97 3.81 2.66
N GLY A 288 -15.13 3.82 3.32
CA GLY A 288 -15.30 3.33 4.69
C GLY A 288 -14.66 4.18 5.81
N THR A 289 -14.03 5.32 5.49
CA THR A 289 -13.48 6.25 6.49
C THR A 289 -14.16 7.61 6.44
N THR A 290 -14.23 8.30 7.58
CA THR A 290 -14.83 9.65 7.66
C THR A 290 -13.77 10.76 7.69
N SER A 291 -12.56 10.47 8.16
CA SER A 291 -11.49 11.45 8.35
C SER A 291 -10.24 11.18 7.51
N PHE A 292 -9.94 9.93 7.17
CA PHE A 292 -8.70 9.52 6.52
C PHE A 292 -8.72 9.77 5.00
N GLY A 293 -7.71 10.47 4.49
CA GLY A 293 -7.57 10.78 3.07
C GLY A 293 -7.02 12.18 2.83
N GLY A 294 -7.48 12.83 1.77
CA GLY A 294 -7.11 14.21 1.47
C GLY A 294 -7.65 15.21 2.48
N GLY A 295 -6.94 16.34 2.60
CA GLY A 295 -7.37 17.51 3.37
C GLY A 295 -8.40 18.33 2.60
N ASN A 296 -9.30 18.98 3.33
CA ASN A 296 -10.23 19.93 2.71
C ASN A 296 -9.49 21.19 2.24
N GLY A 297 -10.00 21.82 1.18
CA GLY A 297 -9.60 23.18 0.82
C GLY A 297 -10.00 24.19 1.90
N ALA A 298 -9.55 25.43 1.76
CA ALA A 298 -9.96 26.51 2.64
C ALA A 298 -11.15 27.28 2.06
N PHE A 299 -11.93 27.90 2.96
CA PHE A 299 -12.94 28.88 2.61
C PHE A 299 -12.42 30.27 2.94
N GLY A 300 -12.13 31.07 1.92
CA GLY A 300 -11.67 32.44 2.07
C GLY A 300 -12.80 33.41 1.74
N LYS A 301 -13.65 33.74 2.72
CA LYS A 301 -14.71 34.72 2.49
C LYS A 301 -14.09 36.03 1.99
N ASP A 302 -14.44 36.41 0.76
CA ASP A 302 -13.97 37.63 0.08
C ASP A 302 -12.42 37.71 -0.07
N ALA A 303 -11.70 36.57 -0.02
CA ALA A 303 -10.23 36.51 -0.09
C ALA A 303 -9.69 35.17 -0.64
N PHE A 304 -8.46 35.16 -1.15
CA PHE A 304 -7.78 33.97 -1.71
C PHE A 304 -7.59 32.82 -0.70
N ALA A 305 -7.97 31.60 -1.10
CA ALA A 305 -7.97 30.40 -0.29
C ALA A 305 -6.94 29.35 -0.75
N GLY A 306 -6.29 28.68 0.21
CA GLY A 306 -5.40 27.55 -0.09
C GLY A 306 -6.16 26.24 -0.36
N GLY A 307 -5.63 25.41 -1.26
CA GLY A 307 -6.12 24.06 -1.49
C GLY A 307 -5.71 23.08 -0.38
N GLY A 308 -6.42 21.97 -0.22
CA GLY A 308 -6.08 20.91 0.71
C GLY A 308 -4.90 20.05 0.22
N GLY A 309 -4.16 19.45 1.15
CA GLY A 309 -3.08 18.51 0.82
C GLY A 309 -3.60 17.11 0.51
N GLY A 310 -2.89 16.37 -0.35
CA GLY A 310 -3.18 14.96 -0.65
C GLY A 310 -2.63 14.00 0.40
N ALA A 311 -3.08 12.75 0.36
CA ALA A 311 -2.65 11.69 1.27
C ALA A 311 -1.33 11.03 0.81
N GLY A 312 -0.56 10.50 1.76
CA GLY A 312 0.59 9.63 1.49
C GLY A 312 0.32 8.22 2.01
N VAL A 313 0.30 7.20 1.14
CA VAL A 313 -0.07 5.83 1.53
C VAL A 313 0.79 4.76 0.89
N GLY A 314 1.10 3.68 1.60
CA GLY A 314 1.82 2.55 1.01
C GLY A 314 3.24 2.94 0.56
N GLY A 315 4.11 3.28 1.50
CA GLY A 315 5.48 3.73 1.20
C GLY A 315 6.24 2.74 0.32
N ALA A 316 6.26 1.46 0.70
CA ALA A 316 6.73 0.39 -0.17
C ALA A 316 5.66 -0.03 -1.18
N ILE A 317 4.45 -0.37 -0.74
CA ILE A 317 3.42 -0.95 -1.62
C ILE A 317 2.04 -0.33 -1.38
N PHE A 318 1.34 0.01 -2.46
CA PHE A 318 -0.08 0.34 -2.44
C PHE A 318 -0.87 -0.68 -3.27
N VAL A 319 -1.95 -1.22 -2.70
CA VAL A 319 -2.85 -2.15 -3.39
C VAL A 319 -4.26 -1.54 -3.45
N ARG A 320 -4.70 -1.23 -4.67
CA ARG A 320 -6.03 -0.68 -4.93
C ARG A 320 -7.12 -1.76 -4.82
N GLU A 321 -8.37 -1.32 -4.64
CA GLU A 321 -9.54 -2.20 -4.72
C GLU A 321 -9.51 -3.00 -6.04
N GLY A 322 -9.77 -4.31 -5.98
CA GLY A 322 -9.73 -5.22 -7.13
C GLY A 322 -8.34 -5.75 -7.50
N GLY A 323 -7.26 -5.12 -7.04
CA GLY A 323 -5.89 -5.62 -7.22
C GLY A 323 -5.58 -6.80 -6.29
N THR A 324 -4.65 -7.67 -6.69
CA THR A 324 -4.19 -8.81 -5.88
C THR A 324 -2.67 -8.80 -5.75
N LEU A 325 -2.19 -9.16 -4.56
CA LEU A 325 -0.77 -9.27 -4.26
C LEU A 325 -0.47 -10.61 -3.59
N THR A 326 0.41 -11.40 -4.20
CA THR A 326 1.10 -12.52 -3.55
C THR A 326 2.50 -12.06 -3.14
N PHE A 327 2.80 -12.10 -1.85
CA PHE A 327 4.00 -11.54 -1.26
C PHE A 327 4.86 -12.64 -0.62
N ASN A 328 6.04 -12.86 -1.18
CA ASN A 328 7.08 -13.77 -0.70
C ASN A 328 8.42 -13.02 -0.56
N SER A 329 8.40 -11.92 0.17
CA SER A 329 9.47 -10.92 0.21
C SER A 329 9.56 -10.31 1.62
N ASP A 330 10.61 -9.53 1.85
CA ASP A 330 10.83 -8.81 3.11
C ASP A 330 10.62 -7.31 2.90
N ILE A 331 10.12 -6.62 3.92
CA ILE A 331 10.12 -5.15 4.00
C ILE A 331 10.80 -4.77 5.30
N ASP A 332 11.86 -3.96 5.21
CA ASP A 332 12.52 -3.42 6.39
C ASP A 332 11.72 -2.25 6.99
N ASN A 333 12.24 -1.67 8.06
CA ASN A 333 11.61 -0.56 8.77
C ASN A 333 11.87 0.82 8.15
N SER A 334 12.61 0.93 7.05
CA SER A 334 13.06 2.22 6.50
C SER A 334 12.03 2.92 5.61
N GLN A 335 10.85 2.31 5.44
CA GLN A 335 9.78 2.84 4.59
C GLN A 335 9.05 3.98 5.28
N SER A 336 8.57 4.97 4.52
CA SER A 336 7.86 6.12 5.12
C SER A 336 6.69 6.63 4.28
N VAL A 337 5.76 7.29 4.95
CA VAL A 337 4.62 7.98 4.31
C VAL A 337 4.52 9.39 4.90
N THR A 338 4.24 10.39 4.07
CA THR A 338 4.05 11.77 4.52
C THR A 338 2.80 12.36 3.90
N ALA A 339 1.99 13.03 4.71
CA ALA A 339 0.82 13.76 4.24
C ALA A 339 1.25 15.01 3.46
N GLY A 340 0.52 15.32 2.39
CA GLY A 340 0.63 16.60 1.72
C GLY A 340 0.17 17.73 2.65
N THR A 341 0.93 18.82 2.69
CA THR A 341 0.54 20.01 3.45
C THR A 341 -0.58 20.75 2.73
N GLY A 342 -1.51 21.35 3.47
CA GLY A 342 -2.45 22.31 2.90
C GLY A 342 -1.72 23.53 2.33
N GLY A 343 -2.26 24.07 1.24
CA GLY A 343 -1.79 25.31 0.63
C GLY A 343 -2.02 26.51 1.53
N LYS A 344 -1.13 27.49 1.43
CA LYS A 344 -1.25 28.75 2.18
C LYS A 344 -2.26 29.67 1.49
N GLY A 345 -2.88 30.56 2.25
CA GLY A 345 -3.78 31.59 1.74
C GLY A 345 -4.19 32.48 2.90
N LYS A 346 -5.15 33.39 2.69
CA LYS A 346 -5.79 34.09 3.82
C LYS A 346 -6.44 33.10 4.79
N SER A 347 -6.95 32.01 4.25
CA SER A 347 -7.22 30.77 4.98
C SER A 347 -6.40 29.64 4.35
N SER A 348 -5.76 28.82 5.19
CA SER A 348 -4.94 27.70 4.73
C SER A 348 -5.79 26.44 4.58
N GLY A 349 -5.51 25.65 3.54
CA GLY A 349 -6.12 24.34 3.39
C GLY A 349 -5.67 23.40 4.51
N GLN A 350 -6.39 22.30 4.66
CA GLN A 350 -6.02 21.25 5.62
C GLN A 350 -4.94 20.34 5.02
N ASN A 351 -4.11 19.77 5.89
CA ASN A 351 -3.19 18.71 5.48
C ASN A 351 -3.97 17.44 5.09
N GLY A 352 -3.38 16.62 4.24
CA GLY A 352 -3.84 15.25 4.03
C GLY A 352 -3.52 14.34 5.21
N SER A 353 -3.75 13.04 5.02
CA SER A 353 -3.42 11.99 5.98
C SER A 353 -2.25 11.14 5.48
N ALA A 354 -1.60 10.39 6.37
CA ALA A 354 -0.59 9.40 6.00
C ALA A 354 -0.79 8.10 6.78
N ASP A 355 -0.68 6.95 6.11
CA ASP A 355 -0.79 5.64 6.74
C ASP A 355 -0.14 4.52 5.91
N GLY A 356 0.28 3.44 6.56
CA GLY A 356 0.78 2.22 5.93
C GLY A 356 2.13 2.43 5.25
N ALA A 357 3.19 2.73 6.01
CA ALA A 357 4.50 2.95 5.39
C ALA A 357 5.03 1.70 4.68
N ALA A 358 4.72 0.49 5.16
CA ALA A 358 5.03 -0.73 4.43
C ALA A 358 3.99 -0.96 3.32
N ILE A 359 2.75 -1.30 3.70
CA ILE A 359 1.71 -1.67 2.75
C ILE A 359 0.41 -0.98 3.11
N TYR A 360 -0.27 -0.38 2.12
CA TYR A 360 -1.65 0.05 2.25
C TYR A 360 -2.56 -0.79 1.36
N ILE A 361 -3.59 -1.41 1.93
CA ILE A 361 -4.52 -2.31 1.25
C ILE A 361 -5.92 -1.68 1.27
N MET A 362 -6.45 -1.33 0.10
CA MET A 362 -7.83 -0.84 0.01
C MET A 362 -8.86 -1.92 0.38
N GLN A 363 -10.10 -1.47 0.62
CA GLN A 363 -11.24 -2.34 0.90
C GLN A 363 -11.46 -3.40 -0.19
N ASN A 364 -12.20 -4.46 0.13
CA ASN A 364 -12.57 -5.54 -0.78
C ASN A 364 -11.37 -6.27 -1.43
N THR A 365 -10.17 -6.09 -0.89
CA THR A 365 -8.93 -6.73 -1.34
C THR A 365 -8.28 -7.47 -0.18
N SER A 366 -7.48 -8.50 -0.48
CA SER A 366 -6.57 -9.10 0.48
C SER A 366 -5.20 -9.33 -0.15
N ILE A 367 -4.15 -9.27 0.66
CA ILE A 367 -2.82 -9.72 0.23
C ILE A 367 -2.56 -11.14 0.73
N THR A 368 -1.80 -11.92 -0.03
CA THR A 368 -1.41 -13.28 0.35
C THR A 368 0.07 -13.32 0.70
N LEU A 369 0.39 -13.52 1.98
CA LEU A 369 1.74 -13.78 2.46
C LEU A 369 2.04 -15.27 2.22
N SER A 370 2.86 -15.59 1.22
CA SER A 370 3.13 -16.97 0.81
C SER A 370 4.61 -17.25 0.77
N THR A 371 5.13 -17.96 1.77
CA THR A 371 6.55 -18.33 1.84
C THR A 371 6.71 -19.78 2.28
N SER A 372 7.80 -20.42 1.85
CA SER A 372 8.27 -21.72 2.36
C SER A 372 9.38 -21.56 3.39
N GLY A 373 10.00 -20.37 3.49
CA GLY A 373 11.05 -20.04 4.46
C GLY A 373 10.54 -19.13 5.56
N THR A 374 11.43 -18.30 6.11
CA THR A 374 11.06 -17.22 7.03
C THR A 374 11.17 -15.89 6.31
N LYS A 375 10.10 -15.10 6.36
CA LYS A 375 10.02 -13.73 5.81
C LYS A 375 9.33 -12.80 6.82
N GLY A 376 9.47 -11.50 6.66
CA GLY A 376 8.79 -10.56 7.54
C GLY A 376 8.71 -9.13 7.06
N ILE A 377 7.82 -8.39 7.73
CA ILE A 377 7.70 -6.94 7.64
C ILE A 377 8.08 -6.37 9.00
N SER A 378 9.16 -5.60 9.03
CA SER A 378 9.81 -5.14 10.26
C SER A 378 9.50 -3.67 10.56
N ALA A 379 9.32 -3.35 11.85
CA ALA A 379 9.12 -2.00 12.41
C ALA A 379 10.08 -1.75 13.59
N THR A 380 10.43 -0.48 13.89
CA THR A 380 11.30 -0.07 15.01
C THR A 380 10.58 0.25 16.32
N THR A 381 9.33 -0.18 16.50
CA THR A 381 8.46 0.04 17.69
C THR A 381 7.77 1.40 17.85
N ILE A 382 8.04 2.43 17.03
CA ILE A 382 7.32 3.73 17.08
C ILE A 382 6.95 4.24 15.67
N ASP A 383 5.67 4.58 15.50
CA ASP A 383 4.95 5.26 14.41
C ASP A 383 5.28 4.94 12.93
N GLN A 384 4.26 4.37 12.27
CA GLN A 384 4.09 4.19 10.81
C GLN A 384 5.10 3.28 10.08
N GLU A 385 6.32 3.10 10.57
CA GLU A 385 7.32 2.20 9.98
C GLU A 385 6.87 0.73 10.03
N GLY A 386 7.04 -0.01 8.92
CA GLY A 386 6.70 -1.44 8.89
C GLY A 386 5.21 -1.78 9.08
N VAL A 387 4.30 -0.80 8.93
CA VAL A 387 2.87 -0.97 9.17
C VAL A 387 2.14 -1.39 7.89
N ILE A 388 1.33 -2.45 7.99
CA ILE A 388 0.26 -2.76 7.04
C ILE A 388 -1.02 -2.06 7.50
N SER A 389 -1.62 -1.28 6.60
CA SER A 389 -2.81 -0.48 6.88
C SER A 389 -3.91 -0.62 5.84
N GLY A 390 -5.06 -0.02 6.12
CA GLY A 390 -6.21 0.05 5.22
C GLY A 390 -7.33 -0.93 5.60
N GLN A 391 -8.24 -1.20 4.68
CA GLN A 391 -9.44 -1.99 4.97
C GLN A 391 -9.40 -3.42 4.42
N GLY A 392 -8.40 -3.71 3.60
CA GLY A 392 -8.19 -5.06 3.09
C GLY A 392 -7.67 -6.03 4.15
N GLY A 393 -7.73 -7.32 3.81
CA GLY A 393 -7.33 -8.43 4.67
C GLY A 393 -5.94 -8.98 4.38
N VAL A 394 -5.51 -9.93 5.22
CA VAL A 394 -4.24 -10.64 5.09
C VAL A 394 -4.48 -12.15 5.11
N ILE A 395 -3.98 -12.85 4.12
CA ILE A 395 -4.02 -14.31 4.05
C ILE A 395 -2.59 -14.83 4.21
N LYS A 396 -2.33 -15.62 5.26
CA LYS A 396 -1.09 -16.37 5.42
C LYS A 396 -1.25 -17.76 4.80
N SER A 397 -0.48 -17.99 3.75
CA SER A 397 -0.37 -19.23 2.99
C SER A 397 1.08 -19.71 2.94
N GLY A 398 1.31 -20.89 2.35
CA GLY A 398 2.63 -21.52 2.34
C GLY A 398 3.02 -22.11 3.69
N THR A 399 3.95 -23.06 3.68
CA THR A 399 4.35 -23.84 4.86
C THR A 399 5.31 -23.08 5.78
N GLY A 400 5.91 -21.99 5.31
CA GLY A 400 6.90 -21.21 6.04
C GLY A 400 6.31 -20.27 7.09
N THR A 401 7.20 -19.46 7.66
CA THR A 401 6.89 -18.48 8.71
C THR A 401 6.88 -17.07 8.14
N TYR A 402 5.86 -16.30 8.50
CA TYR A 402 5.82 -14.88 8.23
C TYR A 402 5.77 -14.09 9.54
N ILE A 403 6.59 -13.05 9.66
CA ILE A 403 6.73 -12.26 10.90
C ILE A 403 6.22 -10.83 10.66
N LEU A 404 5.32 -10.37 11.53
CA LEU A 404 4.83 -8.99 11.58
C LEU A 404 5.24 -8.37 12.91
N THR A 405 6.05 -7.32 12.90
CA THR A 405 6.48 -6.64 14.15
C THR A 405 5.85 -5.27 14.37
N GLY A 406 5.23 -4.68 13.34
CA GLY A 406 4.57 -3.37 13.44
C GLY A 406 3.19 -3.38 14.12
N PRO A 407 2.69 -2.20 14.52
CA PRO A 407 1.30 -2.01 14.97
C PRO A 407 0.34 -1.96 13.77
N ASN A 408 0.22 -3.07 13.04
CA ASN A 408 -0.66 -3.16 11.87
C ASN A 408 -2.10 -2.82 12.24
N ASN A 409 -2.71 -1.91 11.48
CA ASN A 409 -4.01 -1.34 11.78
C ASN A 409 -5.07 -1.70 10.72
N TYR A 410 -4.74 -2.60 9.78
CA TYR A 410 -5.68 -3.06 8.78
C TYR A 410 -6.92 -3.71 9.42
N THR A 411 -8.09 -3.50 8.81
CA THR A 411 -9.38 -3.94 9.37
C THR A 411 -9.97 -5.18 8.70
N GLY A 412 -9.50 -5.55 7.51
CA GLY A 412 -9.93 -6.77 6.85
C GLY A 412 -9.40 -8.01 7.58
N ALA A 413 -10.11 -9.13 7.45
CA ALA A 413 -9.81 -10.34 8.21
C ALA A 413 -8.40 -10.90 7.95
N THR A 414 -7.81 -11.46 9.00
CA THR A 414 -6.56 -12.24 8.93
C THR A 414 -6.90 -13.73 8.89
N GLN A 415 -6.52 -14.41 7.81
CA GLN A 415 -6.72 -15.85 7.64
C GLN A 415 -5.37 -16.56 7.60
N ILE A 416 -5.10 -17.43 8.57
CA ILE A 416 -3.87 -18.24 8.61
C ILE A 416 -4.22 -19.64 8.12
N ASN A 417 -4.13 -19.83 6.80
CA ASN A 417 -4.54 -21.07 6.15
C ASN A 417 -3.46 -22.16 6.28
N ASN A 418 -2.18 -21.79 6.28
CA ASN A 418 -1.06 -22.71 6.38
C ASN A 418 0.20 -22.06 6.96
N GLY A 419 1.08 -22.88 7.54
CA GLY A 419 2.34 -22.46 8.15
C GLY A 419 2.14 -21.57 9.37
N THR A 420 3.10 -20.68 9.64
CA THR A 420 3.11 -19.88 10.87
C THR A 420 3.02 -18.38 10.57
N LEU A 421 2.09 -17.69 11.22
CA LEU A 421 2.13 -16.23 11.35
C LEU A 421 2.64 -15.88 12.76
N ILE A 422 3.79 -15.23 12.84
CA ILE A 422 4.30 -14.65 14.09
C ILE A 422 3.90 -13.17 14.11
N VAL A 423 3.19 -12.77 15.17
CA VAL A 423 2.86 -11.37 15.42
C VAL A 423 3.60 -10.93 16.69
N ASN A 424 4.59 -10.06 16.52
CA ASN A 424 5.34 -9.41 17.59
C ASN A 424 5.03 -7.90 17.58
N GLY A 425 3.74 -7.59 17.53
CA GLY A 425 3.18 -6.26 17.33
C GLY A 425 1.67 -6.30 17.51
N SER A 426 0.91 -5.62 16.65
CA SER A 426 -0.55 -5.63 16.72
C SER A 426 -1.20 -5.93 15.38
N ILE A 427 -2.32 -6.66 15.42
CA ILE A 427 -3.36 -6.80 14.37
C ILE A 427 -4.75 -6.66 14.99
N LYS A 428 -4.88 -5.86 16.07
CA LYS A 428 -6.07 -5.78 16.93
C LYS A 428 -7.38 -5.39 16.22
N SER A 429 -7.27 -4.68 15.10
CA SER A 429 -8.43 -4.22 14.32
C SER A 429 -8.98 -5.27 13.35
N SER A 430 -8.31 -6.43 13.24
CA SER A 430 -8.67 -7.53 12.36
C SER A 430 -9.26 -8.70 13.15
N THR A 431 -10.30 -9.32 12.61
CA THR A 431 -10.73 -10.66 13.05
C THR A 431 -9.75 -11.71 12.55
N VAL A 432 -9.29 -12.59 13.44
CA VAL A 432 -8.25 -13.58 13.14
C VAL A 432 -8.84 -14.99 13.13
N THR A 433 -8.63 -15.71 12.04
CA THR A 433 -8.98 -17.13 11.92
C THR A 433 -7.72 -17.95 11.65
N VAL A 434 -7.48 -18.98 12.46
CA VAL A 434 -6.41 -19.95 12.27
C VAL A 434 -6.99 -21.23 11.69
N GLY A 435 -6.72 -21.51 10.42
CA GLY A 435 -7.11 -22.76 9.76
C GLY A 435 -6.39 -23.97 10.35
N ALA A 436 -6.86 -25.19 10.05
CA ALA A 436 -6.34 -26.43 10.64
C ALA A 436 -4.82 -26.64 10.47
N SER A 437 -4.25 -26.17 9.36
CA SER A 437 -2.80 -26.24 9.08
C SER A 437 -2.05 -24.96 9.47
N GLY A 438 -2.73 -23.98 10.05
CA GLY A 438 -2.19 -22.70 10.45
C GLY A 438 -1.71 -22.69 11.90
N THR A 439 -0.73 -21.85 12.18
CA THR A 439 -0.26 -21.53 13.53
C THR A 439 -0.18 -20.02 13.72
N LEU A 440 -0.81 -19.50 14.78
CA LEU A 440 -0.58 -18.14 15.29
C LEU A 440 0.42 -18.19 16.44
N ARG A 441 1.48 -17.37 16.39
CA ARG A 441 2.49 -17.25 17.46
C ARG A 441 2.89 -15.79 17.73
N GLY A 442 3.57 -15.55 18.85
CA GLY A 442 4.31 -14.31 19.12
C GLY A 442 3.81 -13.56 20.35
N ALA A 443 4.39 -12.39 20.62
CA ALA A 443 3.94 -11.47 21.67
C ALA A 443 3.00 -10.42 21.07
N ALA A 444 1.73 -10.80 20.88
CA ALA A 444 0.81 -10.08 20.00
C ALA A 444 -0.33 -9.39 20.75
N THR A 445 -0.86 -8.30 20.17
CA THR A 445 -2.26 -7.89 20.37
C THR A 445 -3.05 -8.22 19.11
N VAL A 446 -4.07 -9.06 19.23
CA VAL A 446 -4.92 -9.50 18.11
C VAL A 446 -6.38 -9.13 18.36
N GLY A 447 -7.20 -9.03 17.31
CA GLY A 447 -8.65 -8.86 17.46
C GLY A 447 -9.32 -10.17 17.87
N PRO A 448 -10.64 -10.32 17.66
CA PRO A 448 -11.33 -11.58 17.94
C PRO A 448 -10.64 -12.76 17.25
N LEU A 449 -10.46 -13.87 17.98
CA LEU A 449 -9.60 -14.98 17.56
C LEU A 449 -10.38 -16.31 17.54
N THR A 450 -10.44 -16.94 16.37
CA THR A 450 -11.00 -18.29 16.18
C THR A 450 -9.90 -19.24 15.72
N VAL A 451 -9.72 -20.37 16.43
CA VAL A 451 -8.61 -21.31 16.19
C VAL A 451 -9.14 -22.69 15.83
N SER A 452 -8.85 -23.15 14.62
CA SER A 452 -9.01 -24.55 14.17
C SER A 452 -7.66 -25.27 14.01
N GLY A 453 -6.55 -24.54 13.97
CA GLY A 453 -5.18 -25.08 13.95
C GLY A 453 -4.49 -24.94 15.30
N LYS A 454 -3.38 -24.18 15.35
CA LYS A 454 -2.60 -23.97 16.58
C LYS A 454 -2.50 -22.50 16.99
N VAL A 455 -2.50 -22.25 18.29
CA VAL A 455 -2.10 -20.96 18.88
C VAL A 455 -1.01 -21.17 19.92
N LYS A 456 0.08 -20.41 19.82
CA LYS A 456 1.25 -20.49 20.72
C LYS A 456 1.69 -19.09 21.16
N PRO A 457 1.27 -18.58 22.33
CA PRO A 457 1.71 -17.30 22.84
C PRO A 457 3.21 -17.23 23.10
N GLY A 458 3.79 -16.08 22.76
CA GLY A 458 5.18 -15.74 23.02
C GLY A 458 6.21 -16.26 22.00
N ASN A 459 7.42 -15.74 22.15
CA ASN A 459 8.65 -16.33 21.58
C ASN A 459 9.34 -17.24 22.61
N SER A 460 8.56 -17.75 23.58
CA SER A 460 8.96 -18.57 24.73
C SER A 460 9.69 -17.79 25.84
N ILE A 461 9.05 -17.37 26.95
CA ILE A 461 7.63 -17.31 27.34
C ILE A 461 6.98 -15.97 26.91
N GLY A 462 5.66 -15.91 26.69
CA GLY A 462 4.99 -14.63 26.41
C GLY A 462 3.46 -14.66 26.35
N THR A 463 2.85 -13.49 26.12
CA THR A 463 1.40 -13.31 26.10
C THR A 463 0.89 -12.94 24.70
N ILE A 464 -0.26 -13.51 24.31
CA ILE A 464 -1.11 -12.96 23.25
C ILE A 464 -2.33 -12.35 23.92
N GLN A 465 -2.55 -11.05 23.69
CA GLN A 465 -3.76 -10.35 24.09
C GLN A 465 -4.80 -10.44 22.97
N VAL A 466 -5.99 -10.92 23.30
CA VAL A 466 -7.14 -11.02 22.38
C VAL A 466 -8.13 -9.92 22.75
N ILE A 467 -8.29 -8.95 21.85
CA ILE A 467 -9.27 -7.87 21.95
C ILE A 467 -10.60 -8.38 21.38
N GLY A 468 -11.44 -8.92 22.25
CA GLY A 468 -12.70 -9.55 21.90
C GLY A 468 -12.78 -10.99 22.41
N ASN A 469 -13.57 -11.81 21.71
CA ASN A 469 -13.80 -13.19 22.09
C ASN A 469 -12.73 -14.13 21.51
N TYR A 470 -12.47 -15.21 22.24
CA TYR A 470 -11.64 -16.33 21.81
C TYR A 470 -12.51 -17.58 21.63
N ILE A 471 -12.37 -18.25 20.49
CA ILE A 471 -13.02 -19.53 20.21
C ILE A 471 -11.94 -20.54 19.83
N GLN A 472 -11.86 -21.63 20.59
CA GLN A 472 -11.06 -22.80 20.24
C GLN A 472 -11.98 -23.88 19.68
N ASN A 473 -11.78 -24.26 18.42
CA ASN A 473 -12.61 -25.24 17.73
C ASN A 473 -12.16 -26.69 18.00
N PRO A 474 -13.04 -27.68 17.77
CA PRO A 474 -12.66 -29.09 17.85
C PRO A 474 -11.43 -29.42 17.00
N GLY A 475 -10.51 -30.24 17.53
CA GLY A 475 -9.28 -30.66 16.84
C GLY A 475 -8.13 -29.65 16.86
N SER A 476 -8.33 -28.47 17.45
CA SER A 476 -7.29 -27.43 17.55
C SER A 476 -6.47 -27.53 18.84
N THR A 477 -5.26 -26.95 18.82
CA THR A 477 -4.30 -27.00 19.94
C THR A 477 -3.95 -25.60 20.44
N TYR A 478 -4.04 -25.40 21.76
CA TYR A 478 -3.41 -24.29 22.47
C TYR A 478 -2.08 -24.77 23.08
N GLN A 479 -0.96 -24.21 22.62
CA GLN A 479 0.39 -24.54 23.11
C GLN A 479 0.87 -23.54 24.15
N VAL A 480 1.33 -24.05 25.28
CA VAL A 480 1.79 -23.29 26.44
C VAL A 480 3.22 -23.70 26.79
N GLU A 481 4.03 -22.74 27.19
CA GLU A 481 5.31 -23.00 27.86
C GLU A 481 5.19 -22.55 29.31
N ILE A 482 5.77 -23.31 30.24
CA ILE A 482 5.88 -22.96 31.67
C ILE A 482 7.35 -23.00 32.09
N GLU A 483 7.69 -22.26 33.15
CA GLU A 483 9.02 -22.27 33.76
C GLU A 483 8.96 -22.53 35.28
N PRO A 484 10.03 -23.05 35.89
CA PRO A 484 10.11 -23.34 37.34
C PRO A 484 9.72 -22.17 38.25
N THR A 485 10.03 -20.94 37.82
CA THR A 485 9.80 -19.69 38.56
C THR A 485 8.33 -19.22 38.57
N GLY A 486 7.41 -20.00 37.99
CA GLY A 486 5.98 -19.69 37.93
C GLY A 486 5.53 -18.94 36.68
N GLY A 487 6.46 -18.62 35.77
CA GLY A 487 6.13 -18.02 34.48
C GLY A 487 5.37 -18.98 33.56
N SER A 488 4.46 -18.45 32.75
CA SER A 488 3.75 -19.23 31.74
C SER A 488 3.37 -18.40 30.51
N SER A 489 3.33 -19.05 29.35
CA SER A 489 2.76 -18.48 28.15
C SER A 489 1.25 -18.33 28.33
N LYS A 490 0.71 -17.18 27.91
CA LYS A 490 -0.65 -16.78 28.31
C LYS A 490 -1.51 -16.29 27.16
N LEU A 491 -2.77 -16.70 27.15
CA LEU A 491 -3.86 -16.03 26.44
C LEU A 491 -4.59 -15.08 27.40
N ALA A 492 -4.56 -13.77 27.09
CA ALA A 492 -5.24 -12.74 27.85
C ALA A 492 -6.40 -12.17 27.03
N ILE A 493 -7.64 -12.53 27.37
CA ILE A 493 -8.82 -12.32 26.54
C ILE A 493 -9.73 -11.27 27.21
N THR A 494 -10.06 -10.22 26.48
CA THR A 494 -10.93 -9.15 27.01
C THR A 494 -12.42 -9.50 26.98
N GLY A 495 -12.83 -10.43 26.11
CA GLY A 495 -14.17 -10.99 26.03
C GLY A 495 -14.28 -12.38 26.67
N THR A 496 -15.13 -13.23 26.09
CA THR A 496 -15.32 -14.62 26.52
C THR A 496 -14.31 -15.57 25.90
N ALA A 497 -13.95 -16.65 26.60
CA ALA A 497 -13.25 -17.80 26.04
C ALA A 497 -14.20 -18.99 25.87
N GLN A 498 -14.42 -19.45 24.65
CA GLN A 498 -15.16 -20.68 24.36
C GLN A 498 -14.20 -21.78 23.96
N ILE A 499 -14.13 -22.84 24.77
CA ILE A 499 -13.32 -24.03 24.50
C ILE A 499 -14.28 -25.15 24.10
N ASN A 500 -14.31 -25.47 22.80
CA ASN A 500 -15.21 -26.50 22.31
C ASN A 500 -14.70 -27.91 22.64
N ASN A 501 -15.60 -28.88 22.62
CA ASN A 501 -15.23 -30.28 22.81
C ASN A 501 -14.21 -30.73 21.74
N LEU A 502 -13.30 -31.64 22.10
CA LEU A 502 -12.17 -32.12 21.30
C LEU A 502 -11.06 -31.08 21.06
N SER A 503 -11.04 -29.97 21.80
CA SER A 503 -9.89 -29.07 21.85
C SER A 503 -8.80 -29.58 22.77
N THR A 504 -7.54 -29.36 22.38
CA THR A 504 -6.34 -29.80 23.09
C THR A 504 -5.59 -28.62 23.70
N ILE A 505 -5.03 -28.80 24.90
CA ILE A 505 -3.96 -27.97 25.44
C ILE A 505 -2.67 -28.81 25.54
N GLU A 506 -1.58 -28.28 25.00
CA GLU A 506 -0.24 -28.88 25.03
C GLU A 506 0.67 -28.00 25.87
N VAL A 507 1.20 -28.52 26.97
CA VAL A 507 2.13 -27.81 27.86
C VAL A 507 3.55 -28.31 27.63
N THR A 508 4.47 -27.39 27.40
CA THR A 508 5.92 -27.67 27.37
C THR A 508 6.53 -27.11 28.65
N ALA A 509 7.05 -27.97 29.51
CA ALA A 509 7.83 -27.56 30.67
C ALA A 509 9.25 -27.19 30.19
N LEU A 510 9.70 -25.95 30.42
CA LEU A 510 11.11 -25.59 30.23
C LEU A 510 11.97 -26.27 31.32
N SER A 511 13.26 -26.46 31.08
CA SER A 511 14.14 -27.17 32.00
C SER A 511 14.15 -26.59 33.42
N GLY A 512 13.99 -27.45 34.43
CA GLY A 512 14.19 -27.16 35.84
C GLY A 512 13.25 -27.94 36.76
N GLU A 513 13.29 -27.65 38.06
CA GLU A 513 12.46 -28.31 39.06
C GLU A 513 11.12 -27.58 39.22
N TYR A 514 10.03 -28.33 39.12
CA TYR A 514 8.68 -27.79 39.25
C TYR A 514 8.11 -28.19 40.61
N ASP A 515 7.56 -27.21 41.31
CA ASP A 515 6.71 -27.47 42.46
C ASP A 515 5.36 -28.01 41.97
N ILE A 516 4.99 -29.20 42.46
CA ILE A 516 3.77 -29.90 42.08
C ILE A 516 2.50 -29.14 42.51
N ASP A 517 2.61 -28.27 43.53
CA ASP A 517 1.50 -27.48 44.04
C ASP A 517 1.40 -26.10 43.36
N HIS A 518 2.32 -25.76 42.47
CA HIS A 518 2.32 -24.47 41.78
C HIS A 518 1.23 -24.39 40.70
N GLN A 519 0.42 -23.34 40.75
CA GLN A 519 -0.63 -23.09 39.76
C GLN A 519 -0.18 -22.09 38.69
N TYR A 520 -0.23 -22.53 37.43
CA TYR A 520 0.12 -21.71 36.27
C TYR A 520 -1.14 -21.11 35.62
N THR A 521 -1.22 -19.78 35.55
CA THR A 521 -2.32 -19.10 34.85
C THR A 521 -2.02 -18.95 33.36
N VAL A 522 -2.49 -19.91 32.56
CA VAL A 522 -2.27 -19.95 31.11
C VAL A 522 -3.34 -19.21 30.32
N LEU A 523 -4.57 -19.08 30.85
CA LEU A 523 -5.67 -18.40 30.16
C LEU A 523 -6.43 -17.54 31.15
N ASN A 524 -6.67 -16.29 30.78
CA ASN A 524 -7.60 -15.40 31.46
C ASN A 524 -8.62 -14.84 30.47
N ALA A 525 -9.91 -14.84 30.84
CA ALA A 525 -10.99 -14.29 30.03
C ALA A 525 -11.93 -13.44 30.89
N ASN A 526 -11.99 -12.13 30.64
CA ASN A 526 -12.76 -11.21 31.45
C ASN A 526 -14.28 -11.44 31.35
N GLY A 527 -14.75 -11.92 30.20
CA GLY A 527 -16.15 -12.35 29.99
C GLY A 527 -16.44 -13.77 30.51
N GLY A 528 -15.46 -14.44 31.12
CA GLY A 528 -15.58 -15.83 31.56
C GLY A 528 -15.19 -16.85 30.51
N ARG A 529 -15.08 -18.11 30.97
CA ARG A 529 -14.74 -19.28 30.16
C ARG A 529 -15.90 -20.25 30.10
N THR A 530 -16.19 -20.78 28.92
CA THR A 530 -17.11 -21.91 28.73
C THR A 530 -16.37 -23.11 28.16
N GLY A 531 -16.78 -24.32 28.55
CA GLY A 531 -16.17 -25.57 28.13
C GLY A 531 -14.86 -25.93 28.84
N GLN A 532 -14.23 -27.01 28.39
CA GLN A 532 -13.02 -27.59 28.95
C GLN A 532 -12.20 -28.30 27.87
N TYR A 533 -10.91 -28.47 28.11
CA TYR A 533 -10.06 -29.26 27.21
C TYR A 533 -10.39 -30.74 27.33
N SER A 534 -10.52 -31.41 26.18
CA SER A 534 -10.70 -32.87 26.14
C SER A 534 -9.37 -33.60 26.27
N THR A 535 -8.30 -32.96 25.82
CA THR A 535 -6.95 -33.52 25.86
C THR A 535 -6.00 -32.52 26.51
N PHE A 536 -5.28 -32.99 27.52
CA PHE A 536 -4.18 -32.27 28.16
C PHE A 536 -2.92 -33.13 28.01
N THR A 537 -1.87 -32.56 27.45
CA THR A 537 -0.56 -33.22 27.39
C THR A 537 0.51 -32.31 27.99
N ILE A 538 1.48 -32.93 28.64
CA ILE A 538 2.68 -32.26 29.11
C ILE A 538 3.89 -32.96 28.49
N THR A 539 4.77 -32.16 27.90
CA THR A 539 6.07 -32.62 27.41
C THR A 539 7.13 -31.97 28.29
N ASN A 540 7.93 -32.80 28.94
CA ASN A 540 9.11 -32.38 29.67
C ASN A 540 10.35 -32.85 28.90
N PRO A 541 11.27 -31.95 28.52
CA PRO A 541 12.52 -32.34 27.86
C PRO A 541 13.50 -33.09 28.77
N ASN A 542 13.26 -33.20 30.09
CA ASN A 542 14.09 -33.97 31.03
C ASN A 542 13.29 -34.82 32.02
#